data_AF-A0AB39Y6Z9-F1
#
_entry.id   AF-A0AB39Y6Z9-F1
#
_cell.length_a   1.000
_cell.length_b   1.000
_cell.length_c   1.000
_cell.angle_alpha   90.00
_cell.angle_beta   90.00
_cell.angle_gamma   90.00
#
_symmetry.space_group_name_H-M   'P 1'
#
loop_
_entity.id
_entity.type
_entity.pdbx_description
1 polymer ?
#
loop_
_entity_poly.entity_id
_entity_poly.type
_entity_poly.pdbx_seq_one_letter_code
_entity_poly.pdbx_strand_id
1 'polypeptide(L)'
;MPGQQKRKRSRERAHRRAAAVPGHWEPLFSTQVHAELKEYVRRLHAERTVEPECLRIDQFCGRNTHPSTYQVSIFVRDESA
;
A
#
# COMPACT_ATOMS: atom_id res chain seq x y z
N MET A 1 20.33 -3.20 21.06
CA MET A 1 18.94 -2.68 21.06
C MET A 1 17.92 -3.82 20.94
N PRO A 2 17.46 -4.44 22.04
CA PRO A 2 16.64 -5.68 22.03
C PRO A 2 15.19 -5.52 21.51
N GLY A 3 14.69 -4.29 21.38
CA GLY A 3 13.30 -4.02 20.96
C GLY A 3 13.05 -3.98 19.45
N GLN A 4 14.08 -3.71 18.64
CA GLN A 4 13.93 -3.51 17.20
C GLN A 4 13.62 -4.82 16.45
N GLN A 5 14.20 -5.94 16.89
CA GLN A 5 13.98 -7.25 16.25
C GLN A 5 12.55 -7.77 16.43
N LYS A 6 11.92 -7.54 17.60
CA LYS A 6 10.52 -7.96 17.83
C LYS A 6 9.56 -7.19 16.92
N ARG A 7 9.77 -5.87 16.75
CA ARG A 7 8.94 -5.02 15.89
C ARG A 7 9.07 -5.39 14.41
N LYS A 8 10.29 -5.72 13.96
CA LYS A 8 10.54 -6.20 12.59
C LYS A 8 9.83 -7.53 12.31
N ARG A 9 9.97 -8.52 13.20
CA ARG A 9 9.35 -9.86 13.04
C ARG A 9 7.83 -9.83 13.04
N SER A 10 7.20 -8.95 13.81
CA SER A 10 5.74 -8.79 13.81
C SER A 10 5.23 -8.29 12.46
N ARG A 11 5.89 -7.28 11.89
CA ARG A 11 5.58 -6.75 10.55
C ARG A 11 5.78 -7.80 9.45
N GLU A 12 6.87 -8.57 9.53
CA GLU A 12 7.13 -9.66 8.58
C GLU A 12 6.08 -10.79 8.65
N ARG A 13 5.55 -11.10 9.84
CA ARG A 13 4.46 -12.08 9.99
C ARG A 13 3.13 -11.58 9.45
N ALA A 14 2.77 -10.32 9.66
CA ALA A 14 1.59 -9.72 9.06
C ALA A 14 1.69 -9.71 7.53
N HIS A 15 2.85 -9.34 7.00
CA HIS A 15 3.14 -9.37 5.56
C HIS A 15 3.08 -10.79 4.98
N ARG A 16 3.59 -11.81 5.69
CA ARG A 16 3.50 -13.21 5.25
C ARG A 16 2.06 -13.75 5.27
N ARG A 17 1.21 -13.30 6.19
CA ARG A 17 -0.20 -13.72 6.22
C ARG A 17 -1.01 -13.11 5.07
N ALA A 18 -0.73 -11.86 4.69
CA ALA A 18 -1.33 -11.24 3.51
C ALA A 18 -0.92 -11.97 2.21
N ALA A 19 0.28 -12.54 2.14
CA ALA A 19 0.75 -13.34 1.01
C ALA A 19 0.11 -14.74 0.89
N ALA A 20 -0.74 -15.15 1.84
CA ALA A 20 -1.40 -16.47 1.83
C ALA A 20 -2.75 -16.48 1.10
N VAL A 21 -3.29 -15.32 0.73
CA VAL A 21 -4.53 -15.21 -0.04
C VAL A 21 -4.16 -14.94 -1.50
N PRO A 22 -4.60 -15.77 -2.47
CA PRO A 22 -4.41 -15.49 -3.88
C PRO A 22 -5.12 -14.18 -4.25
N GLY A 23 -4.41 -13.33 -4.99
CA GLY A 23 -4.88 -12.02 -5.37
C GLY A 23 -3.75 -11.16 -5.93
N HIS A 24 -4.12 -10.02 -6.47
CA HIS A 24 -3.21 -9.06 -7.07
C HIS A 24 -3.50 -7.65 -6.57
N TRP A 25 -2.54 -6.76 -6.77
CA TRP A 25 -2.68 -5.35 -6.41
C TRP A 25 -3.07 -4.56 -7.65
N GLU A 26 -4.23 -3.90 -7.60
CA GLU A 26 -4.70 -3.04 -8.68
C GLU A 26 -4.45 -1.56 -8.36
N PRO A 27 -3.89 -0.77 -9.28
CA PRO A 27 -3.66 0.64 -9.06
C PRO A 27 -4.98 1.43 -9.12
N LEU A 28 -5.26 2.22 -8.09
CA LEU A 28 -6.43 3.10 -8.02
C LEU A 28 -6.11 4.56 -8.34
N PHE A 29 -4.93 5.02 -7.93
CA PHE A 29 -4.53 6.42 -8.07
C PHE A 29 -3.01 6.54 -8.23
N SER A 30 -2.55 7.47 -9.06
CA SER A 30 -1.13 7.76 -9.28
C SER A 30 -0.94 9.27 -9.40
N THR A 31 0.03 9.81 -8.67
CA THR A 31 0.36 11.25 -8.70
C THR A 31 1.84 11.47 -8.41
N GLN A 32 2.40 12.57 -8.90
CA GLN A 32 3.74 13.05 -8.49
C GLN A 32 3.65 14.07 -7.34
N VAL A 33 2.43 14.50 -6.99
CA VAL A 33 2.17 15.53 -5.99
C VAL A 33 1.79 14.88 -4.67
N HIS A 34 2.66 15.03 -3.66
CA HIS A 34 2.44 14.42 -2.34
C HIS A 34 1.17 14.94 -1.63
N ALA A 35 0.76 16.19 -1.88
CA ALA A 35 -0.48 16.74 -1.33
C ALA A 35 -1.73 16.01 -1.86
N GLU A 36 -1.78 15.72 -3.16
CA GLU A 36 -2.89 14.99 -3.78
C GLU A 36 -2.98 13.56 -3.24
N LEU A 37 -1.84 12.89 -3.06
CA LEU A 37 -1.80 11.57 -2.40
C LEU A 37 -2.45 11.63 -1.02
N LYS A 38 -2.05 12.61 -0.19
CA LYS A 38 -2.57 12.75 1.18
C LYS A 38 -4.07 13.01 1.18
N GLU A 39 -4.56 13.84 0.27
CA GLU A 39 -5.99 14.09 0.14
C GLU A 39 -6.77 12.85 -0.30
N TYR A 40 -6.25 12.11 -1.28
CA TYR A 40 -6.88 10.91 -1.80
C TYR A 40 -7.01 9.83 -0.72
N VAL A 41 -5.92 9.56 0.02
CA VAL A 41 -5.92 8.61 1.14
C VAL A 41 -6.87 9.06 2.26
N ARG A 42 -6.95 10.37 2.55
CA ARG A 42 -7.89 10.91 3.54
C ARG A 42 -9.34 10.64 3.12
N ARG A 43 -9.68 10.82 1.85
CA ARG A 43 -11.04 10.57 1.32
C ARG A 43 -11.38 9.08 1.38
N LEU A 44 -10.47 8.20 0.95
CA LEU A 44 -10.65 6.75 1.07
C LEU A 44 -10.95 6.29 2.50
N HIS A 45 -10.23 6.84 3.49
CA HIS A 45 -10.51 6.53 4.89
C HIS A 45 -11.85 7.09 5.40
N ALA A 46 -12.25 8.28 4.91
CA ALA A 46 -13.52 8.89 5.29
C ALA A 46 -14.72 8.11 4.74
N GLU A 47 -14.60 7.60 3.51
CA GLU A 47 -15.65 6.82 2.85
C GLU A 47 -15.75 5.38 3.39
N ARG A 48 -14.75 4.92 4.16
CA ARG A 48 -14.63 3.54 4.68
C ARG A 48 -14.82 2.45 3.62
N THR A 49 -14.59 2.79 2.35
CA THR A 49 -14.78 1.89 1.20
C THR A 49 -13.79 0.74 1.19
N VAL A 50 -12.63 0.89 1.86
CA VAL A 50 -11.54 -0.09 1.82
C VAL A 50 -10.95 -0.30 3.21
N GLU A 51 -10.73 -1.57 3.57
CA GLU A 51 -10.01 -1.91 4.79
C GLU A 51 -8.55 -1.46 4.69
N PRO A 52 -7.97 -0.86 5.75
CA PRO A 52 -6.59 -0.36 5.71
C PRO A 52 -5.53 -1.41 5.32
N GLU A 53 -5.81 -2.70 5.58
CA GLU A 53 -4.93 -3.81 5.21
C GLU A 53 -4.96 -4.16 3.71
N CYS A 54 -6.02 -3.76 3.01
CA CYS A 54 -6.17 -3.94 1.56
C CYS A 54 -5.62 -2.74 0.77
N LEU A 55 -5.04 -1.72 1.42
CA LEU A 55 -4.44 -0.56 0.76
C LEU A 55 -2.92 -0.61 0.82
N ARG A 56 -2.27 -0.31 -0.31
CA ARG A 56 -0.82 -0.15 -0.40
C ARG A 56 -0.49 1.19 -1.04
N ILE A 57 0.50 1.87 -0.48
CA ILE A 57 1.04 3.11 -1.02
C ILE A 57 2.50 2.85 -1.42
N ASP A 58 2.77 2.91 -2.71
CA ASP A 58 4.10 2.75 -3.29
C ASP A 58 4.68 4.11 -3.67
N GLN A 59 5.97 4.32 -3.44
CA GLN A 59 6.72 5.47 -3.93
C GLN A 59 7.76 5.00 -4.95
N PHE A 60 7.52 5.29 -6.21
CA PHE A 60 8.44 5.02 -7.31
C PHE A 60 9.41 6.19 -7.42
N CYS A 61 10.52 6.08 -6.70
CA CYS A 61 11.63 7.03 -6.81
C CYS A 61 12.31 6.85 -8.17
N GLY A 62 12.09 7.79 -9.08
CA GLY A 62 12.84 7.87 -10.32
C GLY A 62 14.33 8.11 -10.04
N ARG A 63 15.23 7.50 -10.81
CA ARG A 63 16.65 7.88 -10.81
C ARG A 63 16.80 9.21 -11.55
N ASN A 64 17.16 10.27 -10.82
CA ASN A 64 17.62 11.61 -11.21
C ASN A 64 16.82 12.43 -12.26
N THR A 65 16.29 11.82 -13.31
CA THR A 65 15.59 12.52 -14.42
C THR A 65 14.07 12.36 -14.34
N HIS A 66 13.58 11.41 -13.54
CA HIS A 66 12.15 11.12 -13.42
C HIS A 66 11.63 11.56 -12.05
N PRO A 67 10.54 12.34 -11.99
CA PRO A 67 9.91 12.72 -10.74
C PRO A 67 9.42 11.49 -9.97
N SER A 68 9.53 11.55 -8.64
CA SER A 68 8.98 10.52 -7.77
C SER A 68 7.48 10.43 -7.96
N THR A 69 6.99 9.24 -8.26
CA THR A 69 5.56 8.98 -8.42
C THR A 69 5.04 8.19 -7.23
N TYR A 70 3.95 8.64 -6.66
CA TYR A 70 3.20 7.93 -5.63
C TYR A 70 2.05 7.17 -6.29
N GLN A 71 1.86 5.93 -5.89
CA GLN A 71 0.73 5.11 -6.33
C GLN A 71 -0.02 4.56 -5.13
N VAL A 72 -1.34 4.61 -5.19
CA VAL A 72 -2.23 3.92 -4.25
C VAL A 72 -2.84 2.75 -4.98
N SER A 73 -2.70 1.56 -4.40
CA SER A 73 -3.21 0.31 -4.95
C SER A 73 -4.08 -0.40 -3.93
N ILE A 74 -5.08 -1.13 -4.41
CA ILE A 74 -5.96 -1.98 -3.60
C ILE A 74 -5.65 -3.45 -3.85
N PHE A 75 -5.72 -4.26 -2.81
CA PHE A 75 -5.63 -5.70 -2.93
C PHE A 75 -6.97 -6.26 -3.39
N VAL A 76 -6.98 -6.89 -4.56
CA VAL A 76 -8.12 -7.61 -5.12
C VAL A 76 -7.84 -9.09 -4.93
N ARG A 77 -8.77 -9.79 -4.28
CA ARG A 77 -8.68 -11.24 -4.13
C ARG A 77 -8.99 -11.88 -5.48
N ASP A 78 -8.22 -12.88 -5.84
CA ASP A 78 -8.53 -13.71 -6.99
C ASP A 78 -9.77 -14.53 -6.61
N GLU A 79 -10.91 -14.28 -7.26
CA GLU A 79 -12.06 -15.17 -7.14
C GLU A 79 -11.68 -16.44 -7.91
N SER A 80 -11.12 -17.41 -7.19
CA SER A 80 -10.94 -18.76 -7.72
C SER A 80 -12.33 -19.28 -8.09
N ALA A 81 -12.64 -19.25 -9.39
CA ALA A 81 -13.80 -19.90 -9.98
C ALA A 81 -13.77 -21.42 -9.75
#